data_AF-A0A0V0QYK8-F1
#
_entry.id   AF-A0A0V0QYK8-F1
#
_cell.length_a   1.000
_cell.length_b   1.000
_cell.length_c   1.000
_cell.angle_alpha   90.00
_cell.angle_beta   90.00
_cell.angle_gamma   90.00
#
_symmetry.space_group_name_H-M   'P 1'
#
loop_
_entity.id
_entity.type
_entity.pdbx_description
1 polymer ?
#
loop_
_entity_poly.entity_id
_entity_poly.type
_entity_poly.pdbx_seq_one_letter_code
_entity_poly.pdbx_strand_id
1 'polypeptide(L)'
;MATDSLRLKPWFNYTDEERSLVILNAYKKRVLLSEDLKSFLTTNRIHNVSQWIFPVVAYPFLNQFLWKPSAERLIFRSAPGANAAFRITTMAVAWIAWLNFSPFYKKLENSKEDLLDLAQSRIGLNVKYLNDITPRYWTSQEINRQITELYNQRNSVLAGYLYPTEEAAEPLVDLESFPKNVRAGSITK
;
A
#
# COMPACT_ATOMS: atom_id res chain seq x y z
N MET A 1 -6.98 3.13 26.20
CA MET A 1 -6.82 3.12 24.73
C MET A 1 -7.40 4.42 24.21
N ALA A 2 -6.56 5.26 23.61
CA ALA A 2 -6.84 6.68 23.37
C ALA A 2 -8.07 6.88 22.45
N THR A 3 -8.98 7.71 22.93
CA THR A 3 -10.24 8.16 22.30
C THR A 3 -10.02 9.29 21.28
N ASP A 4 -8.88 9.33 20.61
CA ASP A 4 -8.63 10.29 19.50
C ASP A 4 -9.33 9.89 18.19
N SER A 5 -10.10 8.80 18.21
CA SER A 5 -10.64 8.07 17.05
C SER A 5 -11.92 8.63 16.43
N LEU A 6 -12.39 9.83 16.81
CA LEU A 6 -13.58 10.46 16.21
C LEU A 6 -13.28 11.69 15.36
N ARG A 7 -12.01 12.14 15.29
CA ARG A 7 -11.64 13.15 14.28
C ARG A 7 -11.49 12.46 12.93
N LEU A 8 -12.34 12.84 11.97
CA LEU A 8 -12.17 12.51 10.55
C LEU A 8 -10.79 13.00 10.10
N LYS A 9 -9.82 12.08 10.06
CA LYS A 9 -8.52 12.31 9.46
C LYS A 9 -8.73 12.69 7.99
N PRO A 10 -7.99 13.68 7.47
CA PRO A 10 -8.27 14.23 6.14
C PRO A 10 -8.11 13.21 5.01
N TRP A 11 -7.25 12.20 5.20
CA TRP A 11 -7.01 11.15 4.22
C TRP A 11 -8.07 10.04 4.21
N PHE A 12 -9.07 10.05 5.09
CA PHE A 12 -10.20 9.13 4.94
C PHE A 12 -10.98 9.37 3.65
N ASN A 13 -11.00 10.63 3.18
CA ASN A 13 -11.62 10.99 1.91
C ASN A 13 -10.68 10.81 0.71
N TYR A 14 -9.42 10.47 0.94
CA TYR A 14 -8.45 10.29 -0.14
C TYR A 14 -8.60 8.92 -0.80
N THR A 15 -8.43 8.90 -2.11
CA THR A 15 -8.27 7.65 -2.86
C THR A 15 -6.96 6.95 -2.47
N ASP A 16 -6.82 5.68 -2.87
CA ASP A 16 -5.60 4.92 -2.57
C ASP A 16 -4.35 5.54 -3.22
N GLU A 17 -4.52 6.11 -4.40
CA GLU A 17 -3.48 6.84 -5.14
C GLU A 17 -3.08 8.13 -4.41
N GLU A 18 -4.04 8.92 -3.96
CA GLU A 18 -3.78 10.16 -3.21
C GLU A 18 -3.06 9.88 -1.90
N ARG A 19 -3.46 8.82 -1.16
CA ARG A 19 -2.74 8.38 0.06
C ARG A 19 -1.29 8.02 -0.25
N SER A 20 -1.06 7.23 -1.30
CA SER A 20 0.30 6.88 -1.74
C SER A 20 1.09 8.12 -2.18
N LEU A 21 0.46 9.09 -2.86
CA LEU A 21 1.11 10.31 -3.32
C LEU A 21 1.55 11.19 -2.15
N VAL A 22 0.69 11.35 -1.14
CA VAL A 22 1.02 12.07 0.10
C VAL A 22 2.24 11.45 0.77
N ILE A 23 2.31 10.13 0.86
CA ILE A 23 3.47 9.41 1.42
C ILE A 23 4.73 9.67 0.57
N LEU A 24 4.63 9.59 -0.76
CA LEU A 24 5.74 9.89 -1.67
C LEU A 24 6.24 11.33 -1.47
N ASN A 25 5.33 12.30 -1.39
CA ASN A 25 5.66 13.70 -1.21
C ASN A 25 6.23 13.98 0.18
N ALA A 26 5.69 13.34 1.23
CA ALA A 26 6.24 13.39 2.57
C ALA A 26 7.68 12.88 2.58
N TYR A 27 7.96 11.78 1.87
CA TYR A 27 9.31 11.24 1.77
C TYR A 27 10.26 12.09 0.92
N LYS A 28 9.79 12.64 -0.20
CA LYS A 28 10.54 13.61 -1.02
C LYS A 28 10.95 14.83 -0.21
N LYS A 29 10.01 15.38 0.57
CA LYS A 29 10.23 16.53 1.46
C LYS A 29 10.94 16.18 2.78
N ARG A 30 11.37 14.92 2.96
CA ARG A 30 12.05 14.41 4.18
C ARG A 30 11.26 14.58 5.47
N VAL A 31 9.93 14.63 5.36
CA VAL A 31 9.03 14.52 6.50
C VAL A 31 9.01 13.08 7.00
N LEU A 32 9.07 12.10 6.10
CA LEU A 32 9.29 10.69 6.40
C LEU A 32 10.76 10.33 6.18
N LEU A 33 11.28 9.42 7.00
CA LEU A 33 12.63 8.88 6.90
C LEU A 33 12.61 7.47 6.31
N SER A 34 13.76 6.97 5.85
CA SER A 34 13.88 5.61 5.33
C SER A 34 13.46 4.54 6.35
N GLU A 35 13.77 4.76 7.63
CA GLU A 35 13.39 3.83 8.70
C GLU A 35 11.87 3.65 8.83
N ASP A 36 11.10 4.74 8.64
CA ASP A 36 9.64 4.72 8.71
C ASP A 36 9.05 3.88 7.55
N LEU A 37 9.65 4.00 6.35
CA LEU A 37 9.17 3.37 5.12
C LEU A 37 9.46 1.88 5.01
N LYS A 38 10.45 1.36 5.74
CA LYS A 38 10.90 -0.04 5.60
C LYS A 38 9.77 -1.05 5.80
N SER A 39 8.90 -0.83 6.77
CA SER A 39 7.74 -1.69 7.05
C SER A 39 6.73 -1.66 5.90
N PHE A 40 6.41 -0.46 5.41
CA PHE A 40 5.51 -0.25 4.27
C PHE A 40 6.06 -0.92 2.99
N LEU A 41 7.33 -0.71 2.66
CA LEU A 41 7.96 -1.29 1.47
C LEU A 41 7.98 -2.82 1.51
N THR A 42 8.25 -3.39 2.69
CA THR A 42 8.21 -4.85 2.89
C THR A 42 6.79 -5.38 2.67
N THR A 43 5.79 -4.69 3.24
CA THR A 43 4.39 -5.07 3.10
C THR A 43 3.91 -4.95 1.64
N ASN A 44 4.30 -3.89 0.93
CA ASN A 44 4.01 -3.71 -0.49
C ASN A 44 4.62 -4.84 -1.34
N ARG A 45 5.87 -5.24 -1.06
CA ARG A 45 6.51 -6.37 -1.74
C ARG A 45 5.78 -7.68 -1.49
N ILE A 46 5.41 -7.96 -0.23
CA ILE A 46 4.65 -9.17 0.12
C ILE A 46 3.30 -9.17 -0.59
N HIS A 47 2.58 -8.04 -0.60
CA HIS A 47 1.32 -7.92 -1.29
C HIS A 47 1.46 -8.24 -2.79
N ASN A 48 2.40 -7.60 -3.49
CA ASN A 48 2.63 -7.84 -4.92
C ASN A 48 3.00 -9.30 -5.19
N VAL A 49 3.94 -9.87 -4.42
CA VAL A 49 4.34 -11.27 -4.55
C VAL A 49 3.16 -12.21 -4.29
N SER A 50 2.31 -11.90 -3.30
CA SER A 50 1.14 -12.71 -2.98
C SER A 50 0.12 -12.78 -4.12
N GLN A 51 -0.03 -11.71 -4.91
CA GLN A 51 -0.93 -11.69 -6.06
C GLN A 51 -0.46 -12.66 -7.16
N TRP A 52 0.85 -12.78 -7.36
CA TRP A 52 1.46 -13.66 -8.36
C TRP A 52 1.59 -15.11 -7.89
N ILE A 53 1.83 -15.33 -6.60
CA ILE A 53 1.97 -16.68 -6.02
C ILE A 53 0.62 -17.34 -5.80
N PHE A 54 -0.45 -16.56 -5.56
CA PHE A 54 -1.77 -17.11 -5.26
C PHE A 54 -2.24 -18.15 -6.28
N PRO A 55 -2.14 -17.92 -7.62
CA PRO A 55 -2.58 -18.93 -8.57
C PRO A 55 -1.84 -20.27 -8.46
N VAL A 56 -0.54 -20.21 -8.19
CA VAL A 56 0.33 -21.39 -8.04
C VAL A 56 -0.05 -22.20 -6.80
N VAL A 57 -0.42 -21.52 -5.71
CA VAL A 57 -0.79 -22.17 -4.43
C VAL A 57 -2.25 -22.62 -4.41
N ALA A 58 -3.16 -21.84 -5.00
CA ALA A 58 -4.57 -22.15 -5.00
C ALA A 58 -4.90 -23.35 -5.91
N TYR A 59 -4.22 -23.52 -7.05
CA TYR A 59 -4.48 -24.62 -7.98
C TYR A 59 -4.41 -26.03 -7.32
N PRO A 60 -3.33 -26.43 -6.63
CA PRO A 60 -3.28 -27.74 -5.98
C PRO A 60 -4.33 -27.88 -4.86
N PHE A 61 -4.63 -26.80 -4.13
CA PHE A 61 -5.65 -26.79 -3.10
C PHE A 61 -7.06 -27.04 -3.69
N LEU A 62 -7.44 -26.29 -4.72
CA LEU A 62 -8.70 -26.49 -5.44
C LEU A 62 -8.77 -27.91 -6.05
N ASN A 63 -7.64 -28.41 -6.57
CA ASN A 63 -7.58 -29.77 -7.12
C ASN A 63 -7.83 -30.86 -6.08
N GLN A 64 -7.30 -30.69 -4.86
CA GLN A 64 -7.45 -31.66 -3.78
C GLN A 64 -8.85 -31.62 -3.12
N PHE A 65 -9.45 -30.44 -3.01
CA PHE A 65 -10.69 -30.25 -2.24
C PHE A 65 -11.96 -30.15 -3.10
N LEU A 66 -11.91 -29.42 -4.22
CA LEU A 66 -13.08 -29.13 -5.06
C LEU A 66 -13.13 -30.01 -6.31
N TRP A 67 -11.99 -30.26 -6.94
CA TRP A 67 -11.91 -31.05 -8.18
C TRP A 67 -11.56 -32.52 -7.91
N LYS A 68 -12.16 -33.09 -6.87
CA LYS A 68 -11.94 -34.51 -6.59
C LYS A 68 -12.41 -35.34 -7.79
N PRO A 69 -11.60 -36.31 -8.26
CA PRO A 69 -11.91 -37.08 -9.47
C PRO A 69 -13.24 -37.86 -9.37
N SER A 70 -13.72 -38.15 -8.16
CA SER A 70 -15.03 -38.77 -7.93
C SER A 70 -16.22 -37.82 -8.23
N ALA A 71 -16.11 -36.55 -7.85
CA ALA A 71 -17.16 -35.55 -8.11
C ALA A 71 -17.16 -35.13 -9.59
N GLU A 72 -15.98 -35.00 -10.21
CA GLU A 72 -15.88 -34.63 -11.63
C GLU A 72 -16.44 -35.70 -12.57
N ARG A 73 -16.23 -36.99 -12.26
CA ARG A 73 -16.78 -38.10 -13.05
C ARG A 73 -18.30 -38.18 -13.01
N LEU A 74 -18.94 -37.68 -11.95
CA LEU A 74 -20.40 -37.66 -11.82
C LEU A 74 -21.01 -36.48 -12.60
N ILE A 75 -20.35 -35.32 -12.63
CA ILE A 75 -20.92 -34.08 -13.17
C ILE A 75 -20.59 -33.89 -14.66
N PHE A 76 -19.38 -34.25 -15.12
CA PHE A 76 -18.87 -33.89 -16.46
C PHE A 76 -18.63 -35.09 -17.39
N ARG A 77 -19.32 -36.21 -17.13
CA ARG A 77 -19.10 -37.50 -17.81
C ARG A 77 -19.24 -37.45 -19.35
N SER A 78 -19.92 -36.44 -19.89
CA SER A 78 -20.27 -36.33 -21.32
C SER A 78 -19.54 -35.24 -22.10
N ALA A 79 -18.74 -34.36 -21.46
CA ALA A 79 -18.12 -33.23 -22.16
C ALA A 79 -16.75 -32.85 -21.55
N PRO A 80 -15.62 -33.33 -22.10
CA PRO A 80 -14.29 -33.03 -21.58
C PRO A 80 -13.96 -31.51 -21.60
N GLY A 81 -14.50 -30.77 -22.57
CA GLY A 81 -14.35 -29.31 -22.62
C GLY A 81 -15.04 -28.56 -21.47
N ALA A 82 -16.12 -29.11 -20.92
CA ALA A 82 -16.85 -28.49 -19.81
C ALA A 82 -16.06 -28.55 -18.49
N ASN A 83 -15.30 -29.62 -18.25
CA ASN A 83 -14.45 -29.73 -17.06
C ASN A 83 -13.30 -28.72 -17.09
N ALA A 84 -12.62 -28.59 -18.24
CA ALA A 84 -11.56 -27.59 -18.41
C ALA A 84 -12.09 -26.16 -18.21
N ALA A 85 -13.23 -25.83 -18.81
CA ALA A 85 -13.88 -24.54 -18.61
C ALA A 85 -14.23 -24.29 -17.13
N PHE A 86 -14.82 -25.27 -16.45
CA PHE A 86 -15.16 -25.16 -15.03
C PHE A 86 -13.94 -24.88 -14.15
N ARG A 87 -12.82 -25.59 -14.35
CA ARG A 87 -11.58 -25.37 -13.61
C ARG A 87 -10.99 -23.98 -13.85
N ILE A 88 -10.96 -23.53 -15.10
CA ILE A 88 -10.48 -22.19 -15.47
C ILE A 88 -11.37 -21.12 -14.82
N THR A 89 -12.70 -21.26 -14.90
CA THR A 89 -13.64 -20.30 -14.31
C THR A 89 -13.54 -20.27 -12.79
N THR A 90 -13.49 -21.43 -12.12
CA THR A 90 -13.33 -21.48 -10.66
C THR A 90 -12.00 -20.87 -10.21
N MET A 91 -10.93 -21.09 -10.97
CA MET A 91 -9.64 -20.46 -10.72
C MET A 91 -9.69 -18.93 -10.88
N ALA A 92 -10.32 -18.44 -11.95
CA ALA A 92 -10.49 -17.02 -12.21
C ALA A 92 -11.32 -16.34 -11.11
N VAL A 93 -12.43 -16.96 -10.68
CA VAL A 93 -13.27 -16.47 -9.58
C VAL A 93 -12.48 -16.43 -8.27
N ALA A 94 -11.72 -17.49 -7.97
CA ALA A 94 -10.87 -17.54 -6.78
C ALA A 94 -9.80 -16.44 -6.80
N TRP A 95 -9.20 -16.16 -7.96
CA TRP A 95 -8.20 -15.10 -8.09
C TRP A 95 -8.80 -13.71 -7.94
N ILE A 96 -9.99 -13.46 -8.53
CA ILE A 96 -10.71 -12.20 -8.32
C ILE A 96 -11.08 -12.02 -6.84
N ALA A 97 -11.57 -13.08 -6.19
CA ALA A 97 -11.85 -13.03 -4.75
C ALA A 97 -10.59 -12.72 -3.93
N TRP A 98 -9.46 -13.33 -4.27
CA TRP A 98 -8.18 -13.03 -3.63
C TRP A 98 -7.75 -11.57 -3.80
N LEU A 99 -7.88 -11.01 -5.00
CA LEU A 99 -7.52 -9.61 -5.25
C LEU A 99 -8.35 -8.63 -4.42
N ASN A 100 -9.62 -8.94 -4.13
CA ASN A 100 -10.51 -8.08 -3.34
C ASN A 100 -10.38 -8.29 -1.81
N PHE A 101 -10.10 -9.51 -1.36
CA PHE A 101 -10.14 -9.87 0.07
C PHE A 101 -8.77 -10.29 0.64
N SER A 102 -7.67 -9.98 -0.05
CA SER A 102 -6.33 -10.35 0.40
C SER A 102 -6.01 -9.71 1.76
N PRO A 103 -5.61 -10.49 2.79
CA PRO A 103 -5.20 -9.92 4.07
C PRO A 103 -3.94 -9.05 3.93
N PHE A 104 -3.13 -9.29 2.87
CA PHE A 104 -1.96 -8.49 2.57
C PHE A 104 -2.31 -7.09 2.07
N TYR A 105 -3.45 -6.93 1.38
CA TYR A 105 -3.94 -5.61 0.98
C TYR A 105 -4.34 -4.80 2.21
N LYS A 106 -5.11 -5.38 3.13
CA LYS A 106 -5.49 -4.71 4.39
C LYS A 106 -4.27 -4.32 5.23
N LYS A 107 -3.26 -5.20 5.29
CA LYS A 107 -2.00 -4.87 5.98
C LYS A 107 -1.27 -3.70 5.30
N LEU A 108 -1.29 -3.64 3.97
CA LEU A 108 -0.71 -2.53 3.21
C LEU A 108 -1.45 -1.21 3.47
N GLU A 109 -2.78 -1.23 3.50
CA GLU A 109 -3.60 -0.07 3.85
C GLU A 109 -3.29 0.43 5.26
N ASN A 110 -3.23 -0.46 6.24
CA ASN A 110 -2.87 -0.10 7.61
C ASN A 110 -1.48 0.55 7.67
N SER A 111 -0.49 -0.01 6.96
CA SER A 111 0.85 0.59 6.86
C SER A 111 0.86 1.96 6.19
N LYS A 112 -0.01 2.23 5.21
CA LYS A 112 -0.19 3.59 4.67
C LYS A 112 -0.77 4.53 5.73
N GLU A 113 -1.76 4.05 6.47
CA GLU A 113 -2.40 4.84 7.52
C GLU A 113 -1.42 5.20 8.63
N ASP A 114 -0.60 4.25 9.08
CA ASP A 114 0.48 4.46 10.06
C ASP A 114 1.48 5.53 9.59
N LEU A 115 1.85 5.52 8.29
CA LEU A 115 2.75 6.52 7.71
C LEU A 115 2.10 7.90 7.62
N LEU A 116 0.80 7.97 7.32
CA LEU A 116 0.06 9.23 7.28
C LEU A 116 -0.12 9.81 8.69
N ASP A 117 -0.36 8.96 9.68
CA ASP A 117 -0.37 9.35 11.10
C ASP A 117 0.98 9.89 11.55
N LEU A 118 2.06 9.24 11.13
CA LEU A 118 3.42 9.67 11.44
C LEU A 118 3.78 10.98 10.71
N ALA A 119 3.35 11.16 9.46
CA ALA A 119 3.48 12.43 8.77
C ALA A 119 2.68 13.52 9.49
N GLN A 120 1.43 13.25 9.89
CA GLN A 120 0.61 14.20 10.65
C GLN A 120 1.24 14.55 12.00
N SER A 121 1.85 13.60 12.71
CA SER A 121 2.52 13.89 14.00
C SER A 121 3.73 14.81 13.83
N ARG A 122 4.41 14.78 12.66
CA ARG A 122 5.57 15.62 12.36
C ARG A 122 5.22 17.01 11.83
N ILE A 123 4.22 17.14 10.94
CA ILE A 123 3.87 18.42 10.28
C ILE A 123 2.45 18.93 10.58
N GLY A 124 1.69 18.23 11.42
CA GLY A 124 0.32 18.60 11.79
C GLY A 124 -0.68 18.50 10.64
N LEU A 125 -1.66 19.39 10.61
CA LEU A 125 -2.70 19.45 9.56
C LEU A 125 -2.14 19.83 8.17
N ASN A 126 -0.87 20.26 8.10
CA ASN A 126 -0.20 20.60 6.85
C ASN A 126 0.03 19.39 5.94
N VAL A 127 -0.21 18.16 6.42
CA VAL A 127 -0.20 16.95 5.58
C VAL A 127 -1.14 17.08 4.37
N LYS A 128 -2.19 17.92 4.47
CA LYS A 128 -3.09 18.24 3.35
C LYS A 128 -2.37 18.91 2.18
N TYR A 129 -1.33 19.71 2.44
CA TYR A 129 -0.52 20.37 1.41
C TYR A 129 0.46 19.40 0.72
N LEU A 130 0.53 18.14 1.16
CA LEU A 130 1.26 17.10 0.46
C LEU A 130 0.39 16.39 -0.60
N ASN A 131 -0.93 16.59 -0.57
CA ASN A 131 -1.84 16.09 -1.59
C ASN A 131 -1.85 17.04 -2.78
N ASP A 132 -0.80 16.96 -3.61
CA ASP A 132 -0.78 17.62 -4.91
C ASP A 132 -1.76 16.91 -5.86
N ILE A 133 -2.06 17.54 -7.01
CA ILE A 133 -2.96 16.94 -8.02
C ILE A 133 -2.33 15.64 -8.53
N THR A 134 -2.90 14.50 -8.10
CA THR A 134 -2.49 13.17 -8.59
C THR A 134 -2.77 13.07 -10.09
N PRO A 135 -1.76 12.81 -10.93
CA PRO A 135 -2.00 12.58 -12.36
C PRO A 135 -2.94 11.40 -12.56
N ARG A 136 -3.94 11.54 -13.44
CA ARG A 136 -4.98 10.50 -13.66
C ARG A 136 -4.45 9.15 -14.12
N TYR A 137 -3.26 9.12 -14.70
CA TYR A 137 -2.61 7.91 -15.21
C TYR A 137 -1.70 7.24 -14.17
N TRP A 138 -1.51 7.85 -13.00
CA TRP A 138 -0.73 7.24 -11.91
C TRP A 138 -1.62 6.33 -11.07
N THR A 139 -1.22 5.07 -11.00
CA THR A 139 -1.81 4.09 -10.09
C THR A 139 -1.05 4.07 -8.78
N SER A 140 -1.66 3.54 -7.72
CA SER A 140 -0.97 3.39 -6.43
C SER A 140 0.27 2.50 -6.54
N GLN A 141 0.25 1.51 -7.43
CA GLN A 141 1.42 0.67 -7.73
C GLN A 141 2.58 1.47 -8.33
N GLU A 142 2.29 2.36 -9.28
CA GLU A 142 3.30 3.23 -9.90
C GLU A 142 3.90 4.20 -8.89
N ILE A 143 3.08 4.79 -8.03
CA ILE A 143 3.55 5.66 -6.95
C ILE A 143 4.41 4.87 -5.96
N ASN A 144 3.99 3.66 -5.56
CA ASN A 144 4.77 2.80 -4.67
C ASN A 144 6.11 2.36 -5.31
N ARG A 145 6.15 2.17 -6.64
CA ARG A 145 7.39 1.94 -7.39
C ARG A 145 8.32 3.14 -7.24
N GLN A 146 7.83 4.36 -7.45
CA GLN A 146 8.63 5.59 -7.26
C GLN A 146 9.14 5.75 -5.82
N ILE A 147 8.34 5.42 -4.81
CA ILE A 147 8.79 5.42 -3.40
C ILE A 147 9.94 4.43 -3.22
N THR A 148 9.82 3.23 -3.78
CA THR A 148 10.86 2.19 -3.71
C THR A 148 12.15 2.63 -4.40
N GLU A 149 12.03 3.27 -5.56
CA GLU A 149 13.18 3.80 -6.30
C GLU A 149 13.88 4.90 -5.53
N LEU A 150 13.13 5.85 -4.99
CA LEU A 150 13.68 6.93 -4.17
C LEU A 150 14.32 6.36 -2.89
N TYR A 151 13.73 5.33 -2.28
CA TYR A 151 14.31 4.62 -1.14
C TYR A 151 15.64 3.97 -1.51
N ASN A 152 15.69 3.24 -2.62
CA ASN A 152 16.92 2.59 -3.07
C ASN A 152 17.99 3.62 -3.46
N GLN A 153 17.61 4.74 -4.08
CA GLN A 153 18.55 5.82 -4.41
C GLN A 153 19.21 6.41 -3.16
N ARG A 154 18.47 6.54 -2.05
CA ARG A 154 18.96 7.10 -0.79
C ARG A 154 19.72 6.10 0.10
N ASN A 155 19.39 4.81 0.00
CA ASN A 155 19.95 3.75 0.85
C ASN A 155 20.88 2.77 0.11
N SER A 156 21.12 2.96 -1.18
CA SER A 156 22.07 2.13 -1.94
C SER A 156 23.48 2.28 -1.36
N VAL A 157 24.28 1.23 -1.45
CA VAL A 157 25.71 1.27 -1.10
C VAL A 157 26.45 2.35 -1.92
N LEU A 158 25.97 2.63 -3.14
CA LEU A 158 26.50 3.68 -4.01
C LEU A 158 25.88 5.06 -3.75
N ALA A 159 24.86 5.16 -2.88
CA ALA A 159 24.16 6.40 -2.60
C ALA A 159 25.16 7.48 -2.18
N GLY A 160 26.03 7.22 -1.21
CA GLY A 160 27.02 8.20 -0.73
C GLY A 160 28.11 8.64 -1.73
N TYR A 161 28.22 7.99 -2.89
CA TYR A 161 29.16 8.40 -3.94
C TYR A 161 28.52 9.33 -4.98
N LEU A 162 27.23 9.14 -5.29
CA LEU A 162 26.53 9.89 -6.35
C LEU A 162 25.47 10.86 -5.81
N TYR A 163 25.02 10.64 -4.57
CA TYR A 163 23.94 11.38 -3.91
C TYR A 163 24.28 11.61 -2.42
N PRO A 164 23.81 12.70 -1.81
CA PRO A 164 23.96 12.85 -0.36
C PRO A 164 23.17 11.76 0.38
N THR A 165 23.81 11.06 1.33
CA THR A 165 23.15 10.10 2.22
C THR A 165 22.12 10.82 3.10
N GLU A 166 21.02 10.13 3.45
CA GLU A 166 19.95 10.74 4.27
C GLU A 166 20.44 11.29 5.61
N GLU A 167 21.45 10.65 6.21
CA GLU A 167 22.00 11.05 7.52
C GLU A 167 22.62 12.46 7.53
N ALA A 168 23.03 12.99 6.38
CA ALA A 168 23.69 14.29 6.27
C ALA A 168 22.77 15.41 5.78
N ALA A 169 21.48 15.12 5.57
CA ALA A 169 20.65 15.94 4.70
C ALA A 169 19.45 16.53 5.46
N GLU A 170 19.56 17.81 5.83
CA GLU A 170 18.50 18.56 6.52
C GLU A 170 17.14 18.45 5.79
N PRO A 171 16.02 18.50 6.51
CA PRO A 171 14.71 18.50 5.88
C PRO A 171 14.64 19.65 4.85
N LEU A 172 14.27 19.34 3.61
CA LEU A 172 14.21 20.32 2.51
C LEU A 172 13.12 21.37 2.71
N VAL A 173 12.28 21.18 3.73
CA VAL A 173 11.32 22.15 4.18
C VAL A 173 11.68 22.53 5.60
N ASP A 174 11.76 23.83 5.85
CA ASP A 174 11.99 24.35 7.18
C ASP A 174 10.85 23.88 8.10
N LEU A 175 11.12 22.86 8.93
CA LEU A 175 10.16 22.31 9.87
C LEU A 175 9.76 23.33 10.95
N GLU A 176 10.52 24.41 11.11
CA GLU A 176 10.22 25.52 12.02
C GLU A 176 9.29 26.56 11.38
N SER A 177 9.34 26.71 10.05
CA SER A 177 8.40 27.54 9.30
C SER A 177 6.96 27.00 9.32
N PHE A 178 6.80 25.70 9.58
CA PHE A 178 5.48 25.14 9.81
C PHE A 178 5.02 25.50 11.22
N PRO A 179 3.79 26.03 11.38
CA PRO A 179 3.27 26.35 12.70
C PRO A 179 3.19 25.07 13.53
N LYS A 180 4.18 24.85 14.40
CA LYS A 180 4.29 23.67 15.27
C LYS A 180 3.12 23.53 16.25
N ASN A 181 2.25 24.52 16.35
CA ASN A 181 1.06 24.48 17.19
C ASN A 181 -0.05 25.36 16.62
N VAL A 182 -0.80 24.87 15.63
CA VAL A 182 -2.23 25.22 15.64
C VAL A 182 -2.82 24.34 16.73
N ARG A 183 -2.78 24.82 17.99
CA ARG A 183 -3.70 24.30 19.02
C ARG A 183 -5.05 24.27 18.34
N ALA A 184 -5.60 23.07 18.12
CA ALA A 184 -6.90 22.96 17.51
C ALA A 184 -7.84 23.79 18.39
N GLY A 185 -8.31 24.93 17.86
CA GLY A 185 -9.16 25.84 18.61
C GLY A 185 -10.24 25.00 19.25
N SER A 186 -10.38 25.10 20.57
CA SER A 186 -11.49 24.49 21.28
C SER A 186 -12.74 24.92 20.52
N ILE A 187 -13.49 23.96 19.96
CA ILE A 187 -14.82 24.24 19.46
C ILE A 187 -15.62 24.60 20.71
N THR A 188 -15.71 25.91 20.99
CA THR A 188 -16.59 26.43 22.02
C THR A 188 -18.02 26.16 21.57
N LYS A 189 -18.80 25.63 22.53
CA LYS A 189 -20.13 25.05 22.42
C LYS A 189 -21.12 25.85 21.57
#